data_AF-A0A2V8JXM4-F1
#
_entry.id   AF-A0A2V8JXM4-F1
#
_cell.length_a   1.000
_cell.length_b   1.000
_cell.length_c   1.000
_cell.angle_alpha   90.00
_cell.angle_beta   90.00
_cell.angle_gamma   90.00
#
_symmetry.space_group_name_H-M   'P 1'
#
loop_
_entity.id
_entity.type
_entity.pdbx_description
1 polymer ?
#
loop_
_entity_poly.entity_id
_entity_poly.type
_entity_poly.pdbx_seq_one_letter_code
_entity_poly.pdbx_strand_id
1 'polypeptide(L)'
;MQIDIYSRPACHLCDEAKAVLERVRQRYAFALRVINIEEDAALEAAYGTQIPVVFINGNMAFKYHVNEAELERKMKRLWKT
;
A
#
# COMPACT_ATOMS: atom_id res chain seq x y z
N MET A 1 9.83 7.28 -6.54
CA MET A 1 9.41 6.06 -5.81
C MET A 1 7.92 5.87 -6.01
N GLN A 2 7.50 4.63 -6.27
CA GLN A 2 6.11 4.26 -6.53
C GLN A 2 5.61 3.34 -5.40
N ILE A 3 4.43 3.63 -4.87
CA ILE A 3 3.72 2.77 -3.93
C ILE A 3 2.36 2.44 -4.54
N ASP A 4 2.03 1.16 -4.60
CA ASP A 4 0.74 0.67 -5.07
C ASP A 4 0.01 0.01 -3.91
N ILE A 5 -1.28 0.29 -3.76
CA ILE A 5 -2.15 -0.39 -2.81
C ILE A 5 -3.29 -1.09 -3.56
N TYR A 6 -3.36 -2.40 -3.39
CA TYR A 6 -4.47 -3.22 -3.83
C TYR A 6 -5.57 -3.14 -2.77
N SER A 7 -6.75 -2.70 -3.19
CA SER A 7 -7.87 -2.31 -2.33
C SER A 7 -9.19 -2.71 -3.00
N ARG A 8 -10.29 -2.63 -2.27
CA ARG A 8 -11.64 -2.64 -2.83
C ARG A 8 -12.49 -1.53 -2.20
N PRO A 9 -13.61 -1.12 -2.82
CA PRO A 9 -14.59 -0.22 -2.21
C PRO A 9 -15.11 -0.76 -0.88
N ALA A 10 -15.50 0.15 0.03
CA ALA A 10 -16.09 -0.20 1.33
C ALA A 10 -15.25 -1.17 2.20
N CYS A 11 -13.92 -1.08 2.13
CA CYS A 11 -12.98 -1.88 2.90
C CYS A 11 -12.32 -1.05 4.00
N HIS A 12 -12.75 -1.25 5.26
CA HIS A 12 -12.25 -0.50 6.41
C HIS A 12 -10.72 -0.58 6.57
N LEU A 13 -10.15 -1.79 6.51
CA LEU A 13 -8.69 -1.99 6.58
C LEU A 13 -7.95 -1.26 5.46
N CYS A 14 -8.55 -1.19 4.27
CA CYS A 14 -7.96 -0.48 3.14
C CYS A 14 -7.92 1.03 3.37
N ASP A 15 -8.96 1.59 3.99
CA ASP A 15 -9.00 3.01 4.32
C ASP A 15 -8.00 3.37 5.42
N GLU A 16 -7.82 2.51 6.43
CA GLU A 16 -6.75 2.64 7.43
C GLU A 16 -5.36 2.62 6.78
N ALA A 17 -5.11 1.67 5.88
CA ALA A 17 -3.85 1.57 5.16
C ALA A 17 -3.57 2.81 4.30
N LYS A 18 -4.57 3.31 3.55
CA LYS A 18 -4.45 4.56 2.78
C LYS A 18 -4.12 5.75 3.68
N ALA A 19 -4.78 5.85 4.84
CA ALA A 19 -4.51 6.93 5.79
C ALA A 19 -3.07 6.90 6.31
N VAL A 20 -2.52 5.72 6.59
CA VAL A 20 -1.10 5.55 6.96
C VAL A 20 -0.19 5.98 5.81
N LEU A 21 -0.46 5.52 4.58
CA LEU A 21 0.32 5.89 3.41
C LEU A 21 0.35 7.41 3.21
N GLU A 22 -0.80 8.07 3.27
CA GLU A 22 -0.88 9.53 3.09
C GLU A 22 -0.12 10.30 4.19
N ARG A 23 -0.19 9.86 5.46
CA ARG A 23 0.62 10.47 6.53
C ARG A 23 2.13 10.35 6.28
N VAL A 24 2.59 9.20 5.83
CA VAL A 24 4.01 9.03 5.49
C VAL A 24 4.38 9.83 4.25
N ARG A 25 3.48 9.95 3.28
CA ARG A 25 3.68 10.72 2.04
C ARG A 25 3.99 12.20 2.29
N GLN A 26 3.47 12.77 3.37
CA GLN A 26 3.78 14.14 3.79
C GLN A 26 5.26 14.33 4.17
N ARG A 27 5.96 13.25 4.56
CA ARG A 27 7.36 13.28 5.01
C ARG A 27 8.32 12.70 3.98
N TYR A 28 7.84 11.77 3.14
CA TYR A 28 8.60 11.12 2.08
C TYR A 28 7.80 11.16 0.78
N ALA A 29 8.27 11.89 -0.21
CA ALA A 29 7.58 12.00 -1.49
C ALA A 29 7.55 10.66 -2.25
N PHE A 30 6.35 10.18 -2.55
CA PHE A 30 6.14 9.06 -3.48
C PHE A 30 4.85 9.25 -4.27
N ALA A 31 4.78 8.58 -5.42
CA ALA A 31 3.55 8.42 -6.15
C ALA A 31 2.75 7.26 -5.51
N LEU A 32 1.48 7.51 -5.18
CA LEU A 32 0.57 6.50 -4.66
C LEU A 32 -0.46 6.15 -5.75
N ARG A 33 -0.56 4.87 -6.09
CA ARG A 33 -1.66 4.34 -6.91
C ARG A 33 -2.55 3.44 -6.07
N VAL A 34 -3.85 3.69 -6.14
CA VAL A 34 -4.87 2.83 -5.56
C VAL A 34 -5.45 1.99 -6.68
N ILE A 35 -5.44 0.66 -6.52
CA ILE A 35 -5.90 -0.28 -7.54
C ILE A 35 -7.08 -1.05 -6.93
N ASN A 36 -8.25 -0.93 -7.57
CA ASN A 36 -9.42 -1.71 -7.22
C ASN A 36 -9.28 -3.12 -7.78
N ILE A 37 -9.15 -4.11 -6.89
CA ILE A 37 -8.99 -5.50 -7.33
C ILE A 37 -10.28 -6.11 -7.88
N GLU A 38 -11.45 -5.52 -7.58
CA GLU A 38 -12.73 -6.02 -8.10
C GLU A 38 -12.89 -5.80 -9.61
N GLU A 39 -12.04 -4.96 -10.21
CA GLU A 39 -12.00 -4.69 -11.65
C GLU A 39 -11.10 -5.66 -12.42
N ASP A 40 -10.35 -6.53 -11.74
CA ASP A 40 -9.43 -7.50 -12.35
C ASP A 40 -9.56 -8.87 -11.66
N ALA A 41 -10.13 -9.84 -12.37
CA ALA A 41 -10.37 -11.18 -11.85
C ALA A 41 -9.08 -11.91 -11.40
N ALA A 42 -7.93 -11.62 -12.02
CA ALA A 42 -6.67 -12.22 -11.63
C ALA A 42 -6.17 -11.61 -10.31
N LEU A 43 -6.32 -10.29 -10.12
CA LEU A 43 -6.00 -9.64 -8.85
C LEU A 43 -6.94 -10.06 -7.72
N GLU A 44 -8.24 -10.16 -7.99
CA GLU A 44 -9.23 -10.63 -7.02
C GLU A 44 -8.91 -12.05 -6.55
N ALA A 45 -8.63 -12.98 -7.48
CA ALA A 45 -8.27 -14.35 -7.15
C ALA A 45 -6.96 -14.44 -6.35
N ALA A 46 -5.97 -13.60 -6.67
CA ALA A 46 -4.67 -13.63 -6.01
C ALA A 46 -4.67 -12.96 -4.62
N TYR A 47 -5.41 -11.85 -4.45
CA TYR A 47 -5.25 -10.96 -3.29
C TYR A 47 -6.54 -10.68 -2.53
N GLY A 48 -7.71 -11.15 -2.98
CA GLY A 48 -9.01 -10.82 -2.38
C GLY A 48 -9.10 -11.09 -0.87
N THR A 49 -8.40 -12.10 -0.37
CA THR A 49 -8.36 -12.45 1.07
C THR A 49 -7.20 -11.83 1.84
N GLN A 50 -6.39 -11.00 1.18
CA GLN A 50 -5.15 -10.42 1.73
C GLN A 50 -5.16 -8.88 1.74
N ILE A 51 -6.16 -8.26 1.11
CA ILE A 51 -6.24 -6.81 1.06
C ILE A 51 -6.40 -6.17 2.45
N PRO A 52 -5.89 -4.94 2.63
CA PRO A 52 -5.05 -4.19 1.68
C PRO A 52 -3.68 -4.83 1.48
N VAL A 53 -3.18 -4.87 0.23
CA VAL A 53 -1.80 -5.29 -0.07
C VAL A 53 -1.04 -4.10 -0.62
N VAL A 54 0.12 -3.78 -0.04
CA VAL A 54 0.94 -2.64 -0.44
C VAL A 54 2.22 -3.13 -1.08
N PHE A 55 2.55 -2.54 -2.24
CA PHE A 55 3.80 -2.76 -2.96
C PHE A 55 4.63 -1.48 -2.93
N ILE A 56 5.95 -1.62 -2.73
CA ILE A 56 6.92 -0.52 -2.82
C ILE A 56 7.85 -0.85 -3.99
N ASN A 57 7.82 -0.03 -5.04
CA ASN A 57 8.55 -0.25 -6.29
C ASN A 57 8.35 -1.70 -6.82
N GLY A 58 7.10 -2.17 -6.85
CA GLY A 58 6.74 -3.51 -7.32
C GLY A 58 6.98 -4.66 -6.35
N ASN A 59 7.60 -4.44 -5.18
CA ASN A 59 7.82 -5.48 -4.18
C ASN A 59 6.76 -5.42 -3.08
N MET A 60 6.10 -6.53 -2.80
CA MET A 60 5.10 -6.62 -1.72
C MET A 60 5.76 -6.30 -0.37
N ALA A 61 5.21 -5.30 0.32
CA ALA A 61 5.76 -4.76 1.57
C ALA A 61 4.83 -4.99 2.76
N PHE A 62 3.52 -4.95 2.56
CA PHE A 62 2.51 -5.12 3.61
C PHE A 62 1.29 -5.86 3.08
N LYS A 63 0.58 -6.54 3.99
CA LYS A 63 -0.78 -7.06 3.80
C LYS A 63 -1.57 -6.93 5.10
N TYR A 64 -2.90 -6.82 5.02
CA TYR A 64 -3.84 -6.61 6.13
C TYR A 64 -3.70 -5.26 6.85
N HIS A 65 -2.53 -4.99 7.44
CA HIS A 65 -2.24 -3.77 8.18
C HIS A 65 -0.93 -3.15 7.70
N VAL A 66 -0.91 -1.81 7.65
CA VAL A 66 0.29 -1.03 7.36
C VAL A 66 0.74 -0.38 8.65
N ASN A 67 1.86 -0.85 9.21
CA ASN A 67 2.46 -0.21 10.38
C ASN A 67 3.24 1.03 9.94
N GLU A 68 2.85 2.22 10.41
CA GLU A 68 3.45 3.49 10.03
C GLU A 68 4.95 3.55 10.31
N ALA A 69 5.39 3.11 11.49
CA ALA A 69 6.80 3.12 11.87
C ALA A 69 7.63 2.17 11.00
N GLU A 70 7.08 1.00 10.63
CA GLU A 70 7.76 0.10 9.70
C GLU A 70 7.85 0.70 8.29
N LEU A 71 6.78 1.31 7.81
CA LEU A 71 6.75 1.98 6.51
C LEU A 71 7.82 3.08 6.47
N GLU A 72 7.88 3.95 7.49
CA GLU A 72 8.92 4.98 7.62
C GLU A 72 10.33 4.40 7.62
N ARG A 73 10.57 3.30 8.33
CA ARG A 73 11.88 2.62 8.29
C ARG A 73 12.24 2.17 6.88
N LYS A 74 11.28 1.62 6.12
CA LYS A 74 11.51 1.24 4.71
C LYS A 74 11.79 2.48 3.86
N MET A 75 11.01 3.57 4.01
CA MET A 75 11.22 4.82 3.26
C MET A 75 12.60 5.41 3.53
N LYS A 76 13.01 5.52 4.81
CA LYS A 76 14.31 6.05 5.21
C LYS A 76 15.49 5.26 4.63
N ARG A 77 15.35 3.95 4.43
CA ARG A 77 16.38 3.12 3.79
C ARG A 77 16.47 3.39 2.28
N LEU A 78 15.33 3.57 1.63
CA LEU A 78 15.24 3.79 0.18
C LEU A 78 15.60 5.22 -0.25
N TRP A 79 15.48 6.19 0.65
CA TRP A 79 15.80 7.61 0.42
C TRP A 79 17.26 7.99 0.70
N LYS A 80 18.07 7.06 1.20
CA LYS A 80 19.49 7.30 1.53
C LYS A 80 20.43 7.14 0.32
N THR A 81 19.90 6.96 -0.87
CA THR A 81 20.62 6.90 -2.16
C THR A 81 20.13 8.02 -3.03
#